data_AF-A0A6I4TSM9-F1
#
_entry.id   AF-A0A6I4TSM9-F1
#
_cell.length_a   1.000
_cell.length_b   1.000
_cell.length_c   1.000
_cell.angle_alpha   90.00
_cell.angle_beta   90.00
_cell.angle_gamma   90.00
#
_symmetry.space_group_name_H-M   'P 1'
#
loop_
_entity.id
_entity.type
_entity.pdbx_description
1 polymer ?
#
loop_
_entity_poly.entity_id
_entity_poly.type
_entity_poly.pdbx_seq_one_letter_code
_entity_poly.pdbx_strand_id
1 'polypeptide(L)'
;MEASDTLTFTPDALKGASPAPTFTLRTATTREKRMWRRLLIEEGARTHTIEAIREEMVRGLQAEWDAATCGQHIPMLREYWAAFDEHALQRKDDPDLKWECDPIIEEAVHQLEQQVQRGWRPLAKMRADNLEYGDIAAVAQIAVMIDTFSGIELEAERDGKYLTFDTAEGMREALGVLELRAGSKPGTAFQELYSECALRMFLRASTEKNSASPSPSDTPPLNSNATARGTSTASKAKSAAKTSKR
;
A
#
# COMPACT_ATOMS: atom_id res chain seq x y z
N MET A 1 -20.84 -12.29 -20.46
CA MET A 1 -20.06 -13.39 -19.87
C MET A 1 -18.73 -12.75 -19.47
N GLU A 2 -18.67 -12.21 -18.24
CA GLU A 2 -17.58 -11.36 -17.74
C GLU A 2 -16.38 -12.23 -17.33
N ALA A 3 -15.20 -11.89 -17.85
CA ALA A 3 -13.95 -12.58 -17.57
C ALA A 3 -13.38 -12.14 -16.20
N SER A 4 -13.78 -12.86 -15.14
CA SER A 4 -13.21 -12.98 -13.78
C SER A 4 -12.72 -11.68 -13.09
N ASP A 5 -13.66 -10.97 -12.46
CA ASP A 5 -13.40 -9.87 -11.49
C ASP A 5 -12.76 -10.34 -10.16
N THR A 6 -12.43 -11.62 -10.04
CA THR A 6 -11.94 -12.25 -8.83
C THR A 6 -10.65 -13.05 -9.08
N LEU A 7 -9.83 -13.17 -8.03
CA LEU A 7 -8.60 -13.96 -7.98
C LEU A 7 -8.69 -14.98 -6.86
N THR A 8 -8.44 -16.24 -7.19
CA THR A 8 -8.27 -17.28 -6.18
C THR A 8 -6.84 -17.28 -5.67
N PHE A 9 -6.68 -17.25 -4.36
CA PHE A 9 -5.41 -17.19 -3.66
C PHE A 9 -5.35 -18.22 -2.54
N THR A 10 -4.21 -18.89 -2.42
CA THR A 10 -3.87 -19.78 -1.31
C THR A 10 -2.49 -19.37 -0.81
N PRO A 11 -2.33 -19.03 0.49
CA PRO A 11 -1.03 -18.72 1.08
C PRO A 11 0.00 -19.81 0.78
N ASP A 12 1.20 -19.42 0.35
CA ASP A 12 2.31 -20.31 0.03
C ASP A 12 2.66 -21.18 1.23
N ALA A 13 2.65 -20.60 2.43
CA ALA A 13 2.90 -21.29 3.69
C ALA A 13 1.95 -22.47 3.96
N LEU A 14 0.76 -22.49 3.34
CA LEU A 14 -0.29 -23.48 3.58
C LEU A 14 -0.76 -24.23 2.32
N LYS A 15 -0.05 -24.09 1.18
CA LYS A 15 -0.38 -24.83 -0.06
C LYS A 15 -0.39 -26.35 0.13
N GLY A 16 0.45 -26.87 1.02
CA GLY A 16 0.53 -28.29 1.34
C GLY A 16 -0.43 -28.77 2.43
N ALA A 17 -1.19 -27.87 3.07
CA ALA A 17 -2.14 -28.23 4.12
C ALA A 17 -3.37 -28.97 3.55
N SER A 18 -4.05 -29.76 4.40
CA SER A 18 -5.28 -30.46 4.04
C SER A 18 -6.38 -30.20 5.09
N PRO A 19 -7.48 -29.51 4.75
CA PRO A 19 -7.70 -28.78 3.49
C PRO A 19 -6.76 -27.57 3.36
N ALA A 20 -6.38 -27.23 2.12
CA ALA A 20 -5.62 -26.02 1.85
C ALA A 20 -6.56 -24.79 1.90
N PRO A 21 -6.22 -23.72 2.64
CA PRO A 21 -7.06 -22.55 2.72
C PRO A 21 -7.10 -21.84 1.35
N THR A 22 -8.30 -21.49 0.92
CA THR A 22 -8.52 -20.85 -0.39
C THR A 22 -9.36 -19.60 -0.19
N PHE A 23 -8.90 -18.49 -0.76
CA PHE A 23 -9.53 -17.18 -0.68
C PHE A 23 -9.85 -16.68 -2.08
N THR A 24 -11.08 -16.25 -2.33
CA THR A 24 -11.45 -15.53 -3.54
C THR A 24 -11.42 -14.04 -3.24
N LEU A 25 -10.50 -13.32 -3.88
CA LEU A 25 -10.26 -11.90 -3.70
C LEU A 25 -10.91 -11.09 -4.82
N ARG A 26 -11.69 -10.07 -4.50
CA ARG A 26 -12.32 -9.19 -5.50
C ARG A 26 -11.35 -8.13 -6.03
N THR A 27 -11.65 -7.55 -7.19
CA THR A 27 -10.95 -6.35 -7.68
C THR A 27 -11.43 -5.11 -6.91
N ALA A 28 -10.51 -4.26 -6.45
CA ALA A 28 -10.87 -3.06 -5.71
C ALA A 28 -11.30 -1.91 -6.62
N THR A 29 -12.53 -1.45 -6.46
CA THR A 29 -12.99 -0.20 -7.06
C THR A 29 -12.84 0.97 -6.08
N THR A 30 -13.24 2.17 -6.51
CA THR A 30 -13.40 3.33 -5.62
C THR A 30 -14.35 3.05 -4.43
N ARG A 31 -15.29 2.10 -4.58
CA ARG A 31 -16.17 1.68 -3.49
C ARG A 31 -15.41 0.92 -2.40
N GLU A 32 -14.62 -0.08 -2.76
CA GLU A 32 -13.79 -0.86 -1.82
C GLU A 32 -12.80 0.05 -1.09
N LYS A 33 -12.12 0.96 -1.81
CA LYS A 33 -11.20 1.92 -1.18
C LYS A 33 -11.90 2.86 -0.19
N ARG A 34 -13.16 3.24 -0.44
CA ARG A 34 -13.96 4.03 0.51
C ARG A 34 -14.38 3.20 1.72
N MET A 35 -14.79 1.95 1.52
CA MET A 35 -15.14 1.05 2.63
C MET A 35 -13.93 0.79 3.52
N TRP A 36 -12.76 0.53 2.95
CA TRP A 36 -11.51 0.35 3.70
C TRP A 36 -11.21 1.56 4.59
N ARG A 37 -11.26 2.79 4.03
CA ARG A 37 -11.07 4.01 4.83
C ARG A 37 -12.13 4.20 5.91
N ARG A 38 -13.37 3.77 5.64
CA ARG A 38 -14.46 3.81 6.62
C ARG A 38 -14.15 2.89 7.80
N LEU A 39 -13.74 1.64 7.53
CA LEU A 39 -13.35 0.69 8.58
C LEU A 39 -12.16 1.22 9.41
N LEU A 40 -11.15 1.82 8.78
CA LEU A 40 -10.06 2.46 9.54
C LEU A 40 -10.56 3.48 10.57
N ILE A 41 -11.61 4.24 10.22
CA ILE A 41 -12.20 5.25 11.12
C ILE A 41 -13.07 4.59 12.20
N GLU A 42 -13.91 3.62 11.81
CA GLU A 42 -14.81 2.92 12.72
C GLU A 42 -14.05 2.14 13.80
N GLU A 43 -12.94 1.51 13.43
CA GLU A 43 -12.05 0.79 14.35
C GLU A 43 -11.03 1.69 15.05
N GLY A 44 -11.12 3.01 14.85
CA GLY A 44 -10.30 3.99 15.58
C GLY A 44 -8.82 4.00 15.21
N ALA A 45 -8.45 3.54 14.02
CA ALA A 45 -7.07 3.51 13.56
C ALA A 45 -6.46 4.92 13.53
N ARG A 46 -5.33 5.11 14.21
CA ARG A 46 -4.60 6.38 14.30
C ARG A 46 -3.19 6.23 13.78
N THR A 47 -2.78 7.11 12.89
CA THR A 47 -1.39 7.15 12.43
C THR A 47 -0.82 8.56 12.53
N HIS A 48 0.47 8.63 12.82
CA HIS A 48 1.26 9.83 12.99
C HIS A 48 2.42 9.80 12.01
N THR A 49 2.61 10.90 11.29
CA THR A 49 3.69 11.02 10.32
C THR A 49 5.05 11.11 11.03
N ILE A 50 6.13 10.88 10.28
CA ILE A 50 7.49 11.02 10.83
C ILE A 50 7.76 12.44 11.33
N GLU A 51 7.20 13.44 10.66
CA GLU A 51 7.31 14.85 11.06
C GLU A 51 6.58 15.09 12.39
N ALA A 52 5.38 14.56 12.57
CA ALA A 52 4.65 14.68 13.83
C ALA A 52 5.40 14.00 14.99
N ILE A 53 6.01 12.83 14.74
CA ILE A 53 6.85 12.12 15.72
C ILE A 53 8.09 12.95 16.09
N ARG A 54 8.77 13.53 15.10
CA ARG A 54 9.95 14.38 15.30
C ARG A 54 9.60 15.67 16.05
N GLU A 55 8.45 16.28 15.74
CA GLU A 55 7.95 17.43 16.49
C GLU A 55 7.64 17.09 17.94
N GLU A 56 6.98 15.95 18.20
CA GLU A 56 6.71 15.51 19.57
C GLU A 56 8.01 15.16 20.31
N MET A 57 9.02 14.65 19.60
CA MET A 57 10.35 14.44 20.16
C MET A 57 11.01 15.75 20.57
N VAL A 58 10.91 16.80 19.74
CA VAL A 58 11.38 18.14 20.10
C VAL A 58 10.65 18.68 21.33
N ARG A 59 9.33 18.45 21.46
CA ARG A 59 8.59 18.84 22.67
C ARG A 59 9.08 18.10 23.91
N GLY A 60 9.40 16.81 23.79
CA GLY A 60 10.01 16.03 24.87
C GLY A 60 11.35 16.58 25.30
N LEU A 61 12.23 16.93 24.33
CA LEU A 61 13.52 17.57 24.62
C LEU A 61 13.35 18.93 25.30
N GLN A 62 12.42 19.75 24.83
CA GLN A 62 12.12 21.06 25.42
C GLN A 62 11.55 20.98 26.83
N ALA A 63 10.98 19.83 27.22
CA ALA A 63 10.50 19.60 28.58
C ALA A 63 11.63 19.20 29.55
N GLU A 64 12.71 18.60 29.04
CA GLU A 64 13.84 18.11 29.85
C GLU A 64 15.03 19.07 29.87
N TRP A 65 15.25 19.81 28.79
CA TRP A 65 16.38 20.69 28.60
C TRP A 65 16.06 22.15 28.91
N ASP A 66 17.09 22.92 29.27
CA ASP A 66 16.97 24.36 29.37
C ASP A 66 16.95 25.03 27.98
N ALA A 67 16.53 26.29 27.95
CA ALA A 67 16.38 27.05 26.71
C ALA A 67 17.70 27.22 25.93
N ALA A 68 18.85 27.28 26.61
CA ALA A 68 20.16 27.44 25.98
C ALA A 68 20.55 26.15 25.25
N THR A 69 20.41 25.01 25.93
CA THR A 69 20.66 23.67 25.40
C THR A 69 19.72 23.38 24.22
N CYS A 70 18.44 23.71 24.36
CA CYS A 70 17.48 23.64 23.26
C CYS A 70 17.90 24.50 22.06
N GLY A 71 18.29 25.75 22.30
CA GLY A 71 18.68 26.69 21.25
C GLY A 71 19.91 26.23 20.47
N GLN A 72 20.82 25.50 21.13
CA GLN A 72 22.01 24.95 20.49
C GLN A 72 21.73 23.65 19.72
N HIS A 73 21.04 22.70 20.33
CA HIS A 73 21.01 21.32 19.82
C HIS A 73 19.78 20.98 18.96
N ILE A 74 18.62 21.62 19.17
CA ILE A 74 17.43 21.34 18.36
C ILE A 74 17.64 21.68 16.87
N PRO A 75 18.27 22.82 16.50
CA PRO A 75 18.56 23.11 15.10
C PRO A 75 19.44 22.03 14.45
N MET A 76 20.51 21.61 15.15
CA MET A 76 21.41 20.55 14.67
C MET A 76 20.67 19.22 14.43
N LEU A 77 19.77 18.85 15.36
CA LEU A 77 18.96 17.64 15.22
C LEU A 77 18.02 17.71 14.01
N ARG A 78 17.42 18.88 13.77
CA ARG A 78 16.55 19.10 12.60
C ARG A 78 17.34 19.06 11.29
N GLU A 79 18.54 19.62 11.26
CA GLU A 79 19.45 19.54 10.11
C GLU A 79 19.86 18.10 9.82
N TYR A 80 20.18 17.32 10.87
CA TYR A 80 20.47 15.89 10.74
C TYR A 80 19.29 15.13 10.11
N TRP A 81 18.07 15.33 10.62
CA TRP A 81 16.88 14.70 10.05
C TRP A 81 16.61 15.12 8.60
N ALA A 82 16.81 16.39 8.27
CA ALA A 82 16.63 16.89 6.90
C ALA A 82 17.66 16.26 5.95
N ALA A 83 18.92 16.17 6.35
CA ALA A 83 19.98 15.51 5.58
C ALA A 83 19.68 14.02 5.38
N PHE A 84 19.18 13.35 6.43
CA PHE A 84 18.77 11.95 6.36
C PHE A 84 17.61 11.74 5.38
N ASP A 85 16.60 12.61 5.40
CA ASP A 85 15.46 12.53 4.48
C ASP A 85 15.89 12.81 3.03
N GLU A 86 16.77 13.79 2.82
CA GLU A 86 17.33 14.09 1.50
C GLU A 86 18.12 12.90 0.95
N HIS A 87 18.96 12.29 1.79
CA HIS A 87 19.69 11.07 1.42
C HIS A 87 18.75 9.93 1.06
N ALA A 88 17.70 9.71 1.84
CA ALA A 88 16.69 8.69 1.56
C ALA A 88 15.94 8.95 0.24
N LEU A 89 15.77 10.22 -0.17
CA LEU A 89 15.23 10.58 -1.47
C LEU A 89 16.23 10.27 -2.59
N GLN A 90 17.48 10.70 -2.46
CA GLN A 90 18.54 10.46 -3.45
C GLN A 90 18.78 8.96 -3.67
N ARG A 91 18.71 8.16 -2.61
CA ARG A 91 18.81 6.69 -2.68
C ARG A 91 17.75 6.00 -3.53
N LYS A 92 16.62 6.64 -3.80
CA LYS A 92 15.60 6.10 -4.71
C LYS A 92 16.09 6.11 -6.16
N ASP A 93 16.91 7.10 -6.51
CA ASP A 93 17.47 7.27 -7.84
C ASP A 93 18.85 6.60 -7.98
N ASP A 94 19.62 6.53 -6.87
CA ASP A 94 20.90 5.82 -6.77
C ASP A 94 20.90 4.84 -5.57
N PRO A 95 20.53 3.56 -5.77
CA PRO A 95 20.46 2.58 -4.69
C PRO A 95 21.78 2.31 -3.95
N ASP A 96 22.91 2.57 -4.61
CA ASP A 96 24.27 2.32 -4.10
C ASP A 96 24.83 3.51 -3.30
N LEU A 97 24.13 4.65 -3.28
CA LEU A 97 24.51 5.83 -2.51
C LEU A 97 24.57 5.51 -1.01
N LYS A 98 25.74 5.74 -0.41
CA LYS A 98 26.00 5.48 1.01
C LYS A 98 25.61 6.68 1.87
N TRP A 99 25.12 6.41 3.08
CA TRP A 99 24.91 7.46 4.07
C TRP A 99 26.27 7.85 4.64
N GLU A 100 26.58 9.14 4.59
CA GLU A 100 27.81 9.70 5.14
C GLU A 100 27.45 10.67 6.26
N CYS A 101 27.61 10.22 7.50
CA CYS A 101 27.49 11.03 8.70
C CYS A 101 28.68 10.73 9.62
N ASP A 102 29.07 11.72 10.43
CA ASP A 102 30.03 11.47 11.50
C ASP A 102 29.44 10.43 12.47
N PRO A 103 30.08 9.26 12.68
CA PRO A 103 29.56 8.22 13.55
C PRO A 103 29.30 8.69 14.99
N ILE A 104 30.04 9.70 15.47
CA ILE A 104 29.84 10.27 16.80
C ILE A 104 28.52 11.03 16.86
N ILE A 105 28.19 11.79 15.80
CA ILE A 105 26.93 12.53 15.71
C ILE A 105 25.76 11.55 15.58
N GLU A 106 25.90 10.56 14.71
CA GLU A 106 24.86 9.54 14.50
C GLU A 106 24.54 8.77 15.79
N GLU A 107 25.57 8.32 16.51
CA GLU A 107 25.38 7.65 17.80
C GLU A 107 24.76 8.58 18.84
N ALA A 108 25.18 9.85 18.91
CA ALA A 108 24.60 10.82 19.83
C ALA A 108 23.11 11.07 19.55
N VAL A 109 22.72 11.18 18.28
CA VAL A 109 21.32 11.30 17.88
C VAL A 109 20.55 10.04 18.28
N HIS A 110 21.05 8.84 17.96
CA HIS A 110 20.36 7.60 18.32
C HIS A 110 20.17 7.45 19.85
N GLN A 111 21.18 7.78 20.65
CA GLN A 111 21.07 7.77 22.10
C GLN A 111 20.01 8.76 22.60
N LEU A 112 20.00 9.97 22.03
CA LEU A 112 19.03 10.99 22.36
C LEU A 112 17.60 10.54 22.04
N GLU A 113 17.39 10.00 20.85
CA GLU A 113 16.10 9.48 20.42
C GLU A 113 15.64 8.35 21.36
N GLN A 114 16.53 7.42 21.75
CA GLN A 114 16.20 6.35 22.70
C GLN A 114 15.85 6.88 24.09
N GLN A 115 16.55 7.89 24.58
CA GLN A 115 16.28 8.51 25.88
C GLN A 115 14.87 9.11 25.89
N VAL A 116 14.56 9.96 24.91
CA VAL A 116 13.22 10.60 24.81
C VAL A 116 12.14 9.55 24.63
N GLN A 117 12.39 8.49 23.86
CA GLN A 117 11.42 7.39 23.69
C GLN A 117 11.08 6.69 25.02
N ARG A 118 12.04 6.53 25.92
CA ARG A 118 11.82 5.87 27.22
C ARG A 118 11.20 6.81 28.25
N GLY A 119 11.53 8.10 28.20
CA GLY A 119 11.07 9.10 29.17
C GLY A 119 9.78 9.84 28.80
N TRP A 120 9.48 9.99 27.51
CA TRP A 120 8.41 10.86 27.02
C TRP A 120 7.15 10.08 26.63
N ARG A 121 6.20 10.02 27.56
CA ARG A 121 4.93 9.27 27.39
C ARG A 121 4.14 9.62 26.12
N PRO A 122 4.01 10.89 25.68
CA PRO A 122 3.31 11.21 24.44
C PRO A 122 3.90 10.53 23.20
N LEU A 123 5.23 10.49 23.09
CA LEU A 123 5.92 9.81 21.99
C LEU A 123 5.68 8.30 22.01
N ALA A 124 5.69 7.70 23.21
CA ALA A 124 5.36 6.28 23.36
C ALA A 124 3.92 5.96 22.89
N LYS A 125 2.95 6.85 23.17
CA LYS A 125 1.57 6.72 22.68
C LYS A 125 1.49 6.79 21.16
N MET A 126 2.14 7.77 20.52
CA MET A 126 2.14 7.89 19.06
C MET A 126 2.72 6.66 18.36
N ARG A 127 3.72 6.01 18.97
CA ARG A 127 4.28 4.76 18.46
C ARG A 127 3.34 3.58 18.62
N ALA A 128 2.67 3.48 19.78
CA ALA A 128 1.63 2.48 20.00
C ALA A 128 0.51 2.63 18.97
N ASP A 129 0.03 3.86 18.75
CA ASP A 129 -0.98 4.18 17.74
C ASP A 129 -0.51 3.72 16.34
N ASN A 130 0.73 4.02 15.94
CA ASN A 130 1.26 3.61 14.63
C ASN A 130 1.39 2.09 14.47
N LEU A 131 1.74 1.38 15.53
CA LEU A 131 1.81 -0.09 15.53
C LEU A 131 0.40 -0.67 15.36
N GLU A 132 -0.54 -0.20 16.17
CA GLU A 132 -1.95 -0.61 16.15
C GLU A 132 -2.62 -0.29 14.81
N TYR A 133 -2.30 0.85 14.20
CA TYR A 133 -2.75 1.19 12.85
C TYR A 133 -2.34 0.14 11.82
N GLY A 134 -1.11 -0.39 11.90
CA GLY A 134 -0.65 -1.43 10.99
C GLY A 134 -1.51 -2.70 11.06
N ASP A 135 -1.85 -3.11 12.28
CA ASP A 135 -2.73 -4.26 12.53
C ASP A 135 -4.15 -4.00 12.03
N ILE A 136 -4.76 -2.87 12.42
CA ILE A 136 -6.12 -2.51 11.99
C ILE A 136 -6.20 -2.38 10.47
N ALA A 137 -5.20 -1.74 9.85
CA ALA A 137 -5.20 -1.53 8.41
C ALA A 137 -5.13 -2.84 7.63
N ALA A 138 -4.36 -3.82 8.11
CA ALA A 138 -4.29 -5.15 7.50
C ALA A 138 -5.63 -5.89 7.60
N VAL A 139 -6.26 -5.90 8.77
CA VAL A 139 -7.56 -6.56 9.00
C VAL A 139 -8.66 -5.89 8.18
N ALA A 140 -8.75 -4.56 8.20
CA ALA A 140 -9.72 -3.80 7.42
C ALA A 140 -9.59 -4.06 5.91
N GLN A 141 -8.35 -4.24 5.44
CA GLN A 141 -8.08 -4.53 4.03
C GLN A 141 -8.55 -5.94 3.65
N ILE A 142 -8.26 -6.95 4.48
CA ILE A 142 -8.74 -8.32 4.32
C ILE A 142 -10.27 -8.36 4.31
N ALA A 143 -10.91 -7.66 5.26
CA ALA A 143 -12.37 -7.60 5.40
C ALA A 143 -13.07 -7.11 4.12
N VAL A 144 -12.45 -6.14 3.45
CA VAL A 144 -13.00 -5.52 2.23
C VAL A 144 -12.74 -6.38 0.99
N MET A 145 -11.57 -7.02 0.91
CA MET A 145 -11.06 -7.67 -0.31
C MET A 145 -11.49 -9.12 -0.48
N ILE A 146 -11.82 -9.82 0.60
CA ILE A 146 -12.27 -11.21 0.50
C ILE A 146 -13.74 -11.27 0.07
N ASP A 147 -13.97 -11.93 -1.06
CA ASP A 147 -15.28 -12.27 -1.55
C ASP A 147 -15.80 -13.56 -0.93
N THR A 148 -15.02 -14.64 -0.93
CA THR A 148 -15.33 -15.92 -0.27
C THR A 148 -14.05 -16.56 0.24
N PHE A 149 -14.17 -17.48 1.20
CA PHE A 149 -13.04 -18.26 1.69
C PHE A 149 -13.49 -19.69 2.06
N SER A 150 -12.56 -20.63 2.06
CA SER A 150 -12.78 -22.01 2.45
C SER A 150 -11.49 -22.64 2.98
N GLY A 151 -11.59 -23.83 3.59
CA GLY A 151 -10.42 -24.55 4.09
C GLY A 151 -9.87 -24.02 5.42
N ILE A 152 -10.59 -23.12 6.10
CA ILE A 152 -10.32 -22.70 7.47
C ILE A 152 -11.56 -22.93 8.35
N GLU A 153 -11.34 -23.23 9.63
CA GLU A 153 -12.40 -23.39 10.64
C GLU A 153 -12.82 -22.01 11.17
N LEU A 154 -13.59 -21.27 10.35
CA LEU A 154 -14.09 -19.94 10.68
C LEU A 154 -15.44 -19.71 9.98
N GLU A 155 -16.46 -19.28 10.73
CA GLU A 155 -17.75 -18.89 10.14
C GLU A 155 -17.65 -17.49 9.53
N ALA A 156 -18.22 -17.31 8.34
CA ALA A 156 -18.16 -16.04 7.62
C ALA A 156 -19.31 -15.12 8.03
N GLU A 157 -19.04 -14.13 8.89
CA GLU A 157 -19.99 -13.05 9.15
C GLU A 157 -19.74 -11.87 8.20
N ARG A 158 -20.83 -11.20 7.79
CA ARG A 158 -20.77 -10.14 6.77
C ARG A 158 -21.63 -8.95 7.10
N ASP A 159 -21.09 -7.76 6.80
CA ASP A 159 -21.87 -6.55 6.61
C ASP A 159 -22.02 -6.27 5.10
N GLY A 160 -23.21 -6.59 4.59
CA GLY A 160 -23.50 -6.58 3.16
C GLY A 160 -22.60 -7.56 2.40
N LYS A 161 -21.72 -7.05 1.53
CA LYS A 161 -20.80 -7.87 0.74
C LYS A 161 -19.40 -7.98 1.35
N TYR A 162 -19.12 -7.28 2.45
CA TYR A 162 -17.80 -7.29 3.10
C TYR A 162 -17.85 -8.23 4.30
N LEU A 163 -16.70 -8.78 4.69
CA LEU A 163 -16.63 -9.49 5.97
C LEU A 163 -16.74 -8.48 7.12
N THR A 164 -17.24 -8.91 8.27
CA THR A 164 -17.09 -8.12 9.50
C THR A 164 -15.60 -8.01 9.86
N PHE A 165 -15.24 -6.97 10.62
CA PHE A 165 -13.88 -6.79 11.10
C PHE A 165 -13.45 -8.00 11.94
N ASP A 166 -14.30 -8.43 12.87
CA ASP A 166 -14.09 -9.62 13.71
C ASP A 166 -13.85 -10.90 12.91
N THR A 167 -14.58 -11.12 11.81
CA THR A 167 -14.34 -12.28 10.94
C THR A 167 -12.95 -12.18 10.30
N ALA A 168 -12.57 -11.00 9.79
CA ALA A 168 -11.25 -10.82 9.19
C ALA A 168 -10.12 -10.93 10.21
N GLU A 169 -10.34 -10.51 11.45
CA GLU A 169 -9.39 -10.68 12.56
C GLU A 169 -9.26 -12.16 12.95
N GLY A 170 -10.38 -12.87 13.05
CA GLY A 170 -10.43 -14.31 13.35
C GLY A 170 -9.68 -15.18 12.33
N MET A 171 -9.49 -14.70 11.09
CA MET A 171 -8.64 -15.38 10.11
C MET A 171 -7.19 -15.53 10.56
N ARG A 172 -6.66 -14.58 11.36
CA ARG A 172 -5.30 -14.65 11.89
C ARG A 172 -5.11 -15.89 12.76
N GLU A 173 -6.06 -16.15 13.66
CA GLU A 173 -6.05 -17.33 14.52
C GLU A 173 -6.31 -18.60 13.70
N ALA A 174 -7.32 -18.61 12.84
CA ALA A 174 -7.66 -19.79 12.03
C ALA A 174 -6.51 -20.24 11.11
N LEU A 175 -5.81 -19.29 10.49
CA LEU A 175 -4.60 -19.59 9.70
C LEU A 175 -3.44 -20.03 10.59
N GLY A 176 -3.24 -19.39 11.75
CA GLY A 176 -2.23 -19.79 12.72
C GLY A 176 -2.39 -21.23 13.20
N VAL A 177 -3.63 -21.70 13.41
CA VAL A 177 -3.92 -23.10 13.75
C VAL A 177 -3.47 -24.05 12.63
N LEU A 178 -3.71 -23.71 11.36
CA LEU A 178 -3.25 -24.52 10.24
C LEU A 178 -1.73 -24.54 10.12
N GLU A 179 -1.07 -23.40 10.34
CA GLU A 179 0.40 -23.32 10.33
C GLU A 179 1.01 -24.20 11.42
N LEU A 180 0.45 -24.16 12.63
CA LEU A 180 0.87 -25.03 13.72
C LEU A 180 0.68 -26.51 13.37
N ARG A 181 -0.48 -26.89 12.79
CA ARG A 181 -0.73 -28.26 12.33
C ARG A 181 0.25 -28.69 11.23
N ALA A 182 0.71 -27.76 10.40
CA ALA A 182 1.70 -27.98 9.35
C ALA A 182 3.17 -27.94 9.84
N GLY A 183 3.42 -27.63 11.12
CA GLY A 183 4.77 -27.52 11.70
C GLY A 183 5.49 -26.21 11.37
N SER A 184 4.76 -25.17 10.97
CA SER A 184 5.26 -23.85 10.62
C SER A 184 5.04 -22.84 11.76
N LYS A 185 5.81 -21.74 11.75
CA LYS A 185 5.61 -20.63 12.70
C LYS A 185 4.33 -19.87 12.33
N PRO A 186 3.45 -19.55 13.29
CA PRO A 186 2.25 -18.75 13.03
C PRO A 186 2.55 -17.35 12.50
N GLY A 187 1.67 -16.86 11.62
CA GLY A 187 1.59 -15.48 11.14
C GLY A 187 2.04 -15.29 9.70
N THR A 188 2.72 -16.26 9.09
CA THR A 188 3.21 -16.13 7.71
C THR A 188 2.06 -16.10 6.70
N ALA A 189 1.12 -17.04 6.81
CA ALA A 189 -0.03 -17.16 5.91
C ALA A 189 -0.96 -15.94 5.98
N PHE A 190 -1.16 -15.37 7.17
CA PHE A 190 -1.93 -14.14 7.33
C PHE A 190 -1.22 -12.95 6.65
N GLN A 191 0.10 -12.85 6.79
CA GLN A 191 0.89 -11.80 6.14
C GLN A 191 0.90 -11.94 4.61
N GLU A 192 0.96 -13.15 4.09
CA GLU A 192 0.83 -13.45 2.66
C GLU A 192 -0.55 -13.05 2.12
N LEU A 193 -1.62 -13.41 2.84
CA LEU A 193 -2.99 -13.02 2.51
C LEU A 193 -3.18 -11.49 2.51
N TYR A 194 -2.68 -10.82 3.55
CA TYR A 194 -2.68 -9.36 3.61
C TYR A 194 -1.93 -8.75 2.42
N SER A 195 -0.73 -9.26 2.11
CA SER A 195 0.09 -8.76 1.01
C SER A 195 -0.63 -8.88 -0.33
N GLU A 196 -1.29 -10.00 -0.59
CA GLU A 196 -2.08 -10.19 -1.82
C GLU A 196 -3.30 -9.26 -1.86
N CYS A 197 -4.01 -9.10 -0.72
CA CYS A 197 -5.10 -8.12 -0.62
C CYS A 197 -4.61 -6.68 -0.88
N ALA A 198 -3.42 -6.34 -0.38
CA ALA A 198 -2.79 -5.03 -0.56
C ALA A 198 -2.39 -4.78 -2.01
N LEU A 199 -1.72 -5.74 -2.64
CA LEU A 199 -1.39 -5.70 -4.05
C LEU A 199 -2.65 -5.50 -4.89
N ARG A 200 -3.70 -6.30 -4.64
CA ARG A 200 -4.94 -6.23 -5.41
C ARG A 200 -5.73 -4.94 -5.17
N MET A 201 -5.69 -4.37 -3.96
CA MET A 201 -6.37 -3.11 -3.65
C MET A 201 -5.70 -1.90 -4.29
N PHE A 202 -4.37 -1.92 -4.38
CA PHE A 202 -3.55 -0.81 -4.87
C PHE A 202 -2.82 -1.12 -6.17
N LEU A 203 -3.30 -2.09 -6.97
CA LEU A 203 -2.75 -2.43 -8.28
C LEU A 203 -2.43 -1.13 -9.04
N ARG A 204 -1.15 -0.95 -9.36
CA ARG A 204 -0.70 0.18 -10.19
C ARG A 204 -1.38 0.05 -11.55
N ALA A 205 -1.86 1.16 -12.10
CA ALA A 205 -2.49 1.21 -13.43
C ALA A 205 -1.62 0.62 -14.58
N SER A 206 -0.34 0.30 -14.34
CA SER A 206 0.54 -0.40 -15.27
C SER A 206 0.27 -1.90 -15.38
N THR A 207 -0.29 -2.56 -14.36
CA THR A 207 -0.63 -4.00 -14.41
C THR A 207 -1.95 -4.26 -15.14
N GLU A 208 -2.88 -3.30 -15.14
CA GLU A 208 -4.15 -3.40 -15.89
C GLU A 208 -3.96 -3.41 -17.41
N LYS A 209 -2.88 -2.81 -17.93
CA LYS A 209 -2.64 -2.71 -19.38
C LYS A 209 -2.09 -3.98 -20.03
N ASN A 210 -1.71 -5.00 -19.25
CA ASN A 210 -1.14 -6.26 -19.77
C ASN A 210 -2.09 -7.46 -19.69
N SER A 211 -3.33 -7.26 -19.25
CA SER A 211 -4.30 -8.36 -19.11
C SER A 211 -5.48 -8.13 -20.05
N ALA A 212 -5.53 -8.97 -21.09
CA ALA A 212 -6.51 -9.03 -22.17
C ALA A 212 -6.32 -8.05 -23.35
N SER A 213 -5.44 -8.41 -24.29
CA SER A 213 -5.68 -8.06 -25.69
C SER A 213 -6.88 -8.89 -26.18
N PRO A 214 -7.97 -8.28 -26.69
CA PRO A 214 -9.04 -9.05 -27.28
C PRO A 214 -8.51 -9.77 -28.53
N SER A 215 -8.71 -11.08 -28.60
CA SER A 215 -8.42 -11.87 -29.79
C SER A 215 -9.24 -11.34 -30.99
N PRO A 216 -8.65 -11.19 -32.19
CA PRO A 216 -9.37 -10.66 -33.34
C PRO A 216 -10.16 -11.80 -34.01
N SER A 217 -11.48 -11.82 -33.81
CA SER A 217 -12.45 -12.56 -34.64
C SER A 217 -13.81 -11.86 -34.40
N ASP A 218 -14.65 -11.48 -35.36
CA ASP A 218 -14.80 -11.82 -36.76
C ASP A 218 -15.34 -10.59 -37.53
N THR A 219 -15.12 -10.61 -38.85
CA THR A 219 -15.69 -9.76 -39.90
C THR A 219 -17.06 -9.12 -39.60
N PRO A 220 -17.24 -7.80 -39.83
CA PRO A 220 -18.57 -7.19 -39.79
C PRO A 220 -19.43 -7.70 -40.96
N PRO A 221 -20.73 -7.95 -40.77
CA PRO A 221 -21.61 -8.34 -41.87
C PRO A 221 -21.76 -7.18 -42.86
N LEU A 222 -21.52 -7.47 -44.14
CA LEU A 222 -21.88 -6.61 -45.26
C LEU A 222 -23.39 -6.32 -45.20
N ASN A 223 -23.76 -5.06 -45.03
CA ASN A 223 -25.06 -4.58 -45.45
C ASN A 223 -24.88 -3.60 -46.61
N SER A 224 -25.21 -4.12 -47.78
CA SER A 224 -25.47 -3.45 -49.04
C SER A 224 -26.46 -2.30 -48.85
N ASN A 225 -26.07 -1.09 -49.25
CA ASN A 225 -26.95 -0.18 -49.98
C ASN A 225 -26.09 0.70 -50.88
N ALA A 226 -26.24 0.46 -52.18
CA ALA A 226 -25.60 1.18 -53.25
C ALA A 226 -26.30 2.52 -53.48
N THR A 227 -25.54 3.62 -53.51
CA THR A 227 -25.88 4.80 -54.31
C THR A 227 -24.62 5.58 -54.72
N ALA A 228 -24.28 5.41 -56.00
CA ALA A 228 -23.81 6.42 -56.95
C ALA A 228 -22.65 7.39 -56.59
N ARG A 229 -21.45 7.02 -57.06
CA ARG A 229 -20.70 7.68 -58.16
C ARG A 229 -20.63 9.23 -58.15
N GLY A 230 -19.44 9.77 -57.87
CA GLY A 230 -19.08 11.17 -58.14
C GLY A 230 -17.56 11.36 -58.19
N THR A 231 -17.01 11.22 -59.39
CA THR A 231 -15.62 11.49 -59.81
C THR A 231 -15.19 12.95 -59.64
N SER A 232 -13.96 13.20 -59.18
CA SER A 232 -13.01 14.06 -59.92
C SER A 232 -11.58 14.00 -59.34
N THR A 233 -10.67 13.64 -60.23
CA THR A 233 -9.21 13.74 -60.18
C THR A 233 -8.71 15.15 -60.49
N ALA A 234 -7.65 15.60 -59.81
CA ALA A 234 -6.47 16.34 -60.34
C ALA A 234 -5.70 16.97 -59.16
N SER A 235 -4.52 16.46 -58.78
CA SER A 235 -3.18 16.65 -59.38
C SER A 235 -2.47 17.94 -58.93
N LYS A 236 -1.32 17.73 -58.24
CA LYS A 236 0.01 18.39 -58.38
C LYS A 236 0.07 19.93 -58.39
N ALA A 237 1.04 20.62 -57.79
CA ALA A 237 2.26 20.28 -57.07
C ALA A 237 2.93 21.57 -56.55
N LYS A 238 3.83 21.38 -55.58
CA LYS A 238 5.14 22.04 -55.40
C LYS A 238 5.26 23.55 -55.06
N SER A 239 5.82 23.72 -53.86
CA SER A 239 7.06 24.47 -53.55
C SER A 239 6.95 25.92 -53.10
N ALA A 240 7.13 26.08 -51.78
CA ALA A 240 8.17 26.86 -51.11
C ALA A 240 8.46 28.31 -51.56
N ALA A 241 8.28 29.26 -50.64
CA ALA A 241 9.33 30.21 -50.28
C ALA A 241 9.07 30.86 -48.91
N LYS A 242 10.15 30.94 -48.12
CA LYS A 242 10.36 31.76 -46.91
C LYS A 242 9.91 33.21 -47.09
N THR A 243 9.60 33.89 -45.98
CA THR A 243 10.17 35.19 -45.49
C THR A 243 9.39 35.58 -44.21
N SER A 244 9.92 35.40 -43.00
CA SER A 244 10.69 36.37 -42.18
C SER A 244 9.96 37.66 -41.75
N LYS A 245 9.97 37.87 -40.42
CA LYS A 245 9.87 39.11 -39.61
C LYS A 245 8.49 39.74 -39.37
N ARG A 246 8.08 39.75 -38.11
CA ARG A 246 8.48 40.82 -37.17
C ARG A 246 8.60 40.29 -35.75
#